data_AF-A0A7C3QZU6-F1
#
_entry.id   AF-A0A7C3QZU6-F1
#
_cell.length_a   1.000
_cell.length_b   1.000
_cell.length_c   1.000
_cell.angle_alpha   90.00
_cell.angle_beta   90.00
_cell.angle_gamma   90.00
#
_symmetry.space_group_name_H-M   'P 1'
#
loop_
_entity.id
_entity.type
_entity.pdbx_description
1 polymer ?
#
loop_
_entity_poly.entity_id
_entity_poly.type
_entity_poly.pdbx_seq_one_letter_code
_entity_poly.pdbx_strand_id
1 'polypeptide(L)'
;MEKMIKQYRATLGSEEILVETGKLAQQADGAVTVRLGDSMVLVTATASKQPREGVDFFPLTVDFEERRYASGKIPGGFFKREGRPSDEAVLLARLVDRPLRPLFPEGYRNDVQIIITGLSFDGEHHLDIISVIGASAALAISGIPFNGPVGAVRMGYIDGQFVVNPTVSQMAQSALDLTVAGTSESVLMIEAGAQEVPEDLMLEAIQRGHQAFQEVIAMQKRMAEEIGKAPIPAAMHVLDAALFETVKGLVYQPLTELVQRGLSREERQEQQEAIHAQMLEALGPDVDVVAAEEAFEKVFKEVMRKQILETGIRVDGRSLHAIRPLSVEVGLVPRTHGSALFNRGETQVLTTITLGTSSDEQLIEGLTGDTFKRYMHHYNFPPFCTGEVAPLRGPRRREIGHGALAERALLPVLPSEEEFPYTIRAVSEVLSSNGSTSMASTCACTLALLDAGVPLKASVAGIAMGVVTDGDRWAVLTDIQGLEDHLGDMDFKIAGTAK
;
A
#
# COMPACT_ATOMS: atom_id res chain seq x y z
N MET A 1 -6.79 -42.07 -6.10
CA MET A 1 -6.88 -41.13 -7.23
C MET A 1 -5.50 -40.55 -7.45
N GLU A 2 -4.83 -40.87 -8.56
CA GLU A 2 -3.63 -40.16 -8.98
C GLU A 2 -4.00 -38.68 -9.12
N LYS A 3 -3.42 -37.83 -8.28
CA LYS A 3 -3.66 -36.39 -8.35
C LYS A 3 -2.98 -35.87 -9.62
N MET A 4 -3.78 -35.65 -10.66
CA MET A 4 -3.28 -35.06 -11.91
C MET A 4 -2.75 -33.65 -11.63
N ILE A 5 -1.49 -33.45 -11.98
CA ILE A 5 -0.87 -32.13 -12.04
C ILE A 5 -1.55 -31.38 -13.19
N LYS A 6 -2.05 -30.17 -12.92
CA LYS A 6 -2.63 -29.29 -13.94
C LYS A 6 -1.73 -28.09 -14.18
N GLN A 7 -1.65 -27.68 -15.43
CA GLN A 7 -0.81 -26.59 -15.90
C GLN A 7 -1.61 -25.64 -16.76
N TYR A 8 -1.48 -24.35 -16.49
CA TYR A 8 -2.14 -23.27 -17.19
C TYR A 8 -1.09 -22.25 -17.65
N ARG A 9 -1.28 -21.71 -18.85
CA ARG A 9 -0.36 -20.75 -19.47
C ARG A 9 -1.11 -19.50 -19.92
N ALA A 10 -0.41 -18.37 -19.88
CA ALA A 10 -0.86 -17.09 -20.43
C ALA A 10 0.36 -16.29 -20.89
N THR A 11 0.16 -15.37 -21.82
CA THR A 11 1.17 -14.36 -22.18
C THR A 11 1.26 -13.27 -21.10
N LEU A 12 2.48 -12.91 -20.72
CA LEU A 12 2.82 -11.78 -19.86
C LEU A 12 3.98 -11.01 -20.50
N GLY A 13 3.67 -9.90 -21.17
CA GLY A 13 4.64 -9.18 -21.99
C GLY A 13 5.04 -9.99 -23.22
N SER A 14 6.35 -10.17 -23.44
CA SER A 14 6.88 -11.00 -24.53
C SER A 14 7.02 -12.48 -24.16
N GLU A 15 6.70 -12.86 -22.93
CA GLU A 15 6.97 -14.17 -22.37
C GLU A 15 5.70 -14.91 -21.94
N GLU A 16 5.87 -16.18 -21.58
CA GLU A 16 4.77 -17.03 -21.13
C GLU A 16 4.93 -17.33 -19.63
N ILE A 17 3.88 -17.03 -18.87
CA ILE A 17 3.77 -17.41 -17.47
C ILE A 17 3.13 -18.80 -17.36
N LEU A 18 3.69 -19.67 -16.54
CA LEU A 18 3.18 -21.01 -16.24
C LEU A 18 2.66 -21.07 -14.80
N VAL A 19 1.42 -21.49 -14.62
CA VAL A 19 0.81 -21.76 -13.31
C VAL A 19 0.49 -23.25 -13.20
N GLU A 20 1.10 -23.92 -12.22
CA GLU A 20 0.91 -25.33 -11.92
C GLU A 20 0.22 -25.53 -10.56
N THR A 21 -0.62 -26.56 -10.43
CA THR A 21 -1.20 -26.97 -9.14
C THR A 21 -1.35 -28.50 -9.05
N GLY A 22 -1.58 -28.99 -7.83
CA GLY A 22 -1.77 -30.41 -7.51
C GLY A 22 -0.49 -31.12 -7.04
N LYS A 23 0.70 -30.56 -7.32
CA LYS A 23 1.99 -31.14 -6.94
C LYS A 23 2.42 -30.81 -5.51
N LEU A 24 2.43 -29.52 -5.15
CA LEU A 24 2.96 -29.02 -3.88
C LEU A 24 1.85 -28.54 -2.94
N ALA A 25 2.13 -28.53 -1.63
CA ALA A 25 1.28 -27.94 -0.58
C ALA A 25 -0.21 -28.35 -0.60
N GLN A 26 -0.49 -29.64 -0.85
CA GLN A 26 -1.84 -30.17 -1.07
C GLN A 26 -2.81 -30.05 0.13
N GLN A 27 -2.31 -29.67 1.32
CA GLN A 27 -3.15 -29.44 2.50
C GLN A 27 -3.70 -28.01 2.57
N ALA A 28 -3.12 -27.06 1.82
CA ALA A 28 -3.63 -25.69 1.78
C ALA A 28 -5.01 -25.63 1.09
N ASP A 29 -5.76 -24.58 1.39
CA ASP A 29 -7.03 -24.31 0.72
C ASP A 29 -6.77 -24.00 -0.75
N GLY A 30 -5.81 -23.13 -1.05
CA GLY A 30 -5.28 -22.93 -2.40
C GLY A 30 -3.77 -23.11 -2.43
N ALA A 31 -3.23 -23.77 -3.46
CA ALA A 31 -1.79 -23.87 -3.66
C ALA A 31 -1.46 -23.86 -5.16
N VAL A 32 -0.57 -22.96 -5.56
CA VAL A 32 -0.08 -22.86 -6.94
C VAL A 32 1.41 -22.63 -6.95
N THR A 33 2.04 -23.15 -7.99
CA THR A 33 3.42 -22.88 -8.34
C THR A 33 3.42 -22.02 -9.59
N VAL A 34 4.02 -20.84 -9.54
CA VAL A 34 4.10 -19.93 -10.70
C VAL A 34 5.54 -19.88 -11.18
N ARG A 35 5.73 -19.91 -12.50
CA ARG A 35 7.03 -19.83 -13.14
C ARG A 35 7.01 -18.86 -14.33
N LEU A 36 8.06 -18.05 -14.42
CA LEU A 36 8.40 -17.19 -15.55
C LEU A 36 9.91 -17.32 -15.77
N GLY A 37 10.33 -17.72 -16.97
CA GLY A 37 11.70 -18.20 -17.16
C GLY A 37 12.04 -19.37 -16.22
N ASP A 38 13.17 -19.23 -15.52
CA ASP A 38 13.61 -20.17 -14.47
C ASP A 38 13.32 -19.64 -13.04
N SER A 39 12.71 -18.45 -12.94
CA SER A 39 12.19 -17.90 -11.69
C SER A 39 10.86 -18.55 -11.28
N MET A 40 10.75 -18.99 -10.03
CA MET A 40 9.66 -19.84 -9.54
C MET A 40 9.25 -19.48 -8.12
N VAL A 41 7.95 -19.32 -7.89
CA VAL A 41 7.36 -19.10 -6.56
C VAL A 41 6.31 -20.16 -6.24
N LEU A 42 6.29 -20.62 -5.00
CA LEU A 42 5.16 -21.37 -4.42
C LEU A 42 4.27 -20.40 -3.66
N VAL A 43 2.99 -20.37 -3.98
CA VAL A 43 2.00 -19.54 -3.29
C VAL A 43 0.91 -20.41 -2.69
N THR A 44 0.68 -20.23 -1.39
CA THR A 44 -0.37 -20.94 -0.66
C THR A 44 -1.33 -19.95 -0.01
N ALA A 45 -2.63 -20.21 -0.12
CA ALA A 45 -3.68 -19.49 0.58
C ALA A 45 -4.40 -20.44 1.55
N THR A 46 -4.58 -19.99 2.79
CA THR A 46 -5.28 -20.74 3.83
C THR A 46 -6.19 -19.82 4.63
N ALA A 47 -7.38 -20.33 5.00
CA ALA A 47 -8.30 -19.62 5.88
C ALA A 47 -8.58 -20.40 7.18
N SER A 48 -8.77 -19.68 8.28
CA SER A 48 -9.31 -20.29 9.50
C SER A 48 -10.75 -20.75 9.26
N LYS A 49 -11.17 -21.79 9.98
CA LYS A 49 -12.56 -22.29 9.88
C LYS A 49 -13.59 -21.33 10.51
N GLN A 50 -13.16 -20.56 11.50
CA GLN A 50 -13.99 -19.62 12.26
C GLN A 50 -13.18 -18.35 12.52
N PRO A 51 -13.82 -17.17 12.62
CA PRO A 51 -13.17 -15.95 13.06
C PRO A 51 -12.67 -16.08 14.50
N ARG A 52 -11.64 -15.31 14.87
CA ARG A 52 -11.19 -15.20 16.26
C ARG A 52 -12.26 -14.49 17.10
N GLU A 53 -12.38 -14.88 18.35
CA GLU A 53 -13.29 -14.21 19.28
C GLU A 53 -12.89 -12.74 19.47
N GLY A 54 -13.88 -11.83 19.39
CA GLY A 54 -13.66 -10.39 19.54
C GLY A 54 -12.99 -9.70 18.36
N VAL A 55 -12.81 -10.35 17.20
CA VAL A 55 -12.26 -9.69 16.01
C VAL A 55 -13.31 -8.77 15.36
N ASP A 56 -12.92 -7.52 15.16
CA ASP A 56 -13.73 -6.43 14.58
C ASP A 56 -13.26 -6.04 13.16
N PHE A 57 -12.06 -6.47 12.75
CA PHE A 57 -11.48 -6.22 11.42
C PHE A 57 -11.27 -7.49 10.60
N PHE A 58 -10.94 -7.35 9.31
CA PHE A 58 -10.55 -8.48 8.44
C PHE A 58 -9.03 -8.79 8.54
N PRO A 59 -8.63 -9.93 9.12
CA PRO A 59 -7.23 -10.27 9.33
C PRO A 59 -6.62 -11.02 8.14
N LEU A 60 -6.25 -10.26 7.11
CA LEU A 60 -5.37 -10.74 6.03
C LEU A 60 -3.90 -10.53 6.38
N THR A 61 -3.11 -11.60 6.26
CA THR A 61 -1.64 -11.56 6.34
C THR A 61 -1.02 -12.11 5.06
N VAL A 62 -0.14 -11.32 4.45
CA VAL A 62 0.70 -11.76 3.34
C VAL A 62 2.16 -11.76 3.78
N ASP A 63 2.85 -12.87 3.52
CA ASP A 63 4.26 -13.08 3.84
C ASP A 63 5.03 -13.50 2.58
N PHE A 64 6.21 -12.92 2.37
CA PHE A 64 7.16 -13.35 1.36
C PHE A 64 8.41 -13.91 2.02
N GLU A 65 8.65 -15.19 1.80
CA GLU A 65 9.83 -15.92 2.26
C GLU A 65 10.88 -15.94 1.15
N GLU A 66 11.81 -14.99 1.24
CA GLU A 66 12.99 -14.92 0.37
C GLU A 66 14.00 -16.00 0.80
N ARG A 67 14.10 -17.08 0.03
CA ARG A 67 15.01 -18.21 0.34
C ARG A 67 16.28 -18.11 -0.47
N ARG A 68 17.45 -18.11 0.19
CA ARG A 68 18.75 -17.95 -0.49
C ARG A 68 19.11 -19.13 -1.38
N TYR A 69 18.53 -20.30 -1.11
CA TYR A 69 18.65 -21.45 -2.00
C TYR A 69 18.04 -21.19 -3.38
N ALA A 70 17.12 -20.24 -3.52
CA ALA A 70 16.50 -19.91 -4.81
C ALA A 70 17.54 -19.43 -5.83
N SER A 71 18.63 -18.81 -5.37
CA SER A 71 19.79 -18.42 -6.17
C SER A 71 21.03 -19.29 -5.89
N GLY A 72 20.87 -20.48 -5.28
CA GLY A 72 21.97 -21.39 -4.94
C GLY A 72 22.96 -20.86 -3.89
N LYS A 73 22.56 -19.89 -3.05
CA LYS A 73 23.43 -19.26 -2.04
C LYS A 73 23.12 -19.77 -0.63
N ILE A 74 24.16 -19.82 0.21
CA ILE A 74 24.01 -20.00 1.66
C ILE A 74 23.79 -18.60 2.28
N PRO A 75 22.80 -18.42 3.18
CA PRO A 75 22.58 -17.13 3.82
C PRO A 75 23.83 -16.56 4.51
N GLY A 76 23.96 -15.23 4.44
CA GLY A 76 24.94 -14.46 5.19
C GLY A 76 24.78 -14.59 6.72
N GLY A 77 25.67 -13.94 7.47
CA GLY A 77 25.64 -13.92 8.93
C GLY A 77 26.13 -15.19 9.63
N PHE A 78 26.03 -15.19 10.97
CA PHE A 78 26.58 -16.24 11.84
C PHE A 78 25.81 -17.57 11.79
N PHE A 79 24.47 -17.50 11.74
CA PHE A 79 23.60 -18.67 11.85
C PHE A 79 23.37 -19.43 10.52
N LYS A 80 23.76 -18.85 9.37
CA LYS A 80 23.58 -19.45 8.04
C LYS A 80 22.15 -19.90 7.74
N ARG A 81 21.17 -19.10 8.19
CA ARG A 81 19.73 -19.35 8.07
C ARG A 81 19.01 -18.04 7.82
N GLU A 82 17.96 -18.05 7.00
CA GLU A 82 17.08 -16.90 6.81
C GLU A 82 16.47 -16.46 8.15
N GLY A 83 16.57 -15.16 8.43
CA GLY A 83 16.09 -14.53 9.66
C GLY A 83 14.79 -13.77 9.43
N ARG A 84 14.73 -12.56 9.99
CA ARG A 84 13.63 -11.62 9.76
C ARG A 84 13.54 -11.26 8.26
N PRO A 85 12.34 -11.06 7.70
CA PRO A 85 12.18 -10.57 6.32
C PRO A 85 12.96 -9.28 6.07
N SER A 86 13.57 -9.20 4.88
CA SER A 86 14.23 -8.00 4.35
C SER A 86 13.21 -6.90 4.01
N ASP A 87 13.67 -5.67 3.82
CA ASP A 87 12.79 -4.57 3.38
C ASP A 87 12.17 -4.89 2.01
N GLU A 88 12.92 -5.49 1.08
CA GLU A 88 12.42 -5.94 -0.22
C GLU A 88 11.32 -7.00 -0.07
N ALA A 89 11.50 -7.98 0.81
CA ALA A 89 10.48 -8.98 1.10
C ALA A 89 9.20 -8.36 1.68
N VAL A 90 9.35 -7.38 2.58
CA VAL A 90 8.20 -6.64 3.14
C VAL A 90 7.49 -5.81 2.06
N LEU A 91 8.23 -5.16 1.16
CA LEU A 91 7.66 -4.37 0.06
C LEU A 91 6.90 -5.27 -0.93
N LEU A 92 7.45 -6.43 -1.28
CA LEU A 92 6.78 -7.42 -2.13
C LEU A 92 5.50 -7.93 -1.46
N ALA A 93 5.55 -8.31 -0.18
CA ALA A 93 4.36 -8.74 0.55
C ALA A 93 3.26 -7.66 0.56
N ARG A 94 3.64 -6.38 0.70
CA ARG A 94 2.71 -5.24 0.62
C ARG A 94 2.15 -5.04 -0.78
N LEU A 95 2.97 -5.23 -1.82
CA LEU A 95 2.53 -5.16 -3.22
C LEU A 95 1.45 -6.20 -3.52
N VAL A 96 1.54 -7.38 -2.91
CA VAL A 96 0.55 -8.45 -3.03
C VAL A 96 -0.69 -8.20 -2.18
N ASP A 97 -0.54 -7.73 -0.94
CA ASP A 97 -1.66 -7.47 -0.02
C ASP A 97 -2.63 -6.40 -0.56
N ARG A 98 -2.09 -5.27 -1.03
CA ARG A 98 -2.87 -4.08 -1.42
C ARG A 98 -3.96 -4.33 -2.47
N PRO A 99 -3.71 -5.02 -3.61
CA PRO A 99 -4.76 -5.27 -4.59
C PRO A 99 -5.73 -6.39 -4.19
N LEU A 100 -5.34 -7.28 -3.27
CA LEU A 100 -6.18 -8.42 -2.87
C LEU A 100 -7.15 -8.05 -1.73
N ARG A 101 -6.70 -7.25 -0.76
CA ARG A 101 -7.47 -6.91 0.44
C ARG A 101 -8.87 -6.34 0.17
N PRO A 102 -9.08 -5.41 -0.79
CA PRO A 102 -10.41 -4.84 -1.06
C PRO A 102 -11.39 -5.82 -1.71
N LEU A 103 -10.90 -6.96 -2.22
CA LEU A 103 -11.72 -7.95 -2.92
C LEU A 103 -12.30 -9.02 -2.00
N PHE A 104 -11.98 -8.99 -0.70
CA PHE A 104 -12.67 -9.82 0.27
C PHE A 104 -14.03 -9.19 0.60
N PRO A 105 -15.12 -9.99 0.65
CA PRO A 105 -16.44 -9.45 0.94
C PRO A 105 -16.52 -8.73 2.28
N GLU A 106 -17.26 -7.61 2.33
CA GLU A 106 -17.51 -6.86 3.55
C GLU A 106 -18.13 -7.76 4.63
N GLY A 107 -17.62 -7.68 5.86
CA GLY A 107 -18.05 -8.54 6.97
C GLY A 107 -17.32 -9.89 7.06
N TYR A 108 -16.44 -10.23 6.11
CA TYR A 108 -15.62 -11.43 6.24
C TYR A 108 -14.51 -11.22 7.27
N ARG A 109 -14.49 -12.05 8.32
CA ARG A 109 -13.61 -11.86 9.50
C ARG A 109 -12.72 -13.08 9.83
N ASN A 110 -12.70 -14.10 9.00
CA ASN A 110 -11.79 -15.24 9.18
C ASN A 110 -10.34 -14.81 8.93
N ASP A 111 -9.40 -15.44 9.64
CA ASP A 111 -7.97 -15.25 9.37
C ASP A 111 -7.63 -15.84 8.02
N VAL A 112 -7.06 -15.03 7.13
CA VAL A 112 -6.54 -15.47 5.84
C VAL A 112 -5.04 -15.23 5.83
N GLN A 113 -4.29 -16.29 5.52
CA GLN A 113 -2.84 -16.20 5.33
C GLN A 113 -2.48 -16.60 3.91
N ILE A 114 -1.68 -15.74 3.27
CA ILE A 114 -1.05 -15.99 1.99
C ILE A 114 0.46 -16.02 2.21
N ILE A 115 1.07 -17.16 1.92
CA ILE A 115 2.53 -17.33 2.03
C ILE A 115 3.08 -17.54 0.62
N ILE A 116 4.05 -16.71 0.27
CA ILE A 116 4.78 -16.78 -1.00
C ILE A 116 6.21 -17.19 -0.68
N THR A 117 6.67 -18.29 -1.25
CA THR A 117 8.05 -18.76 -1.09
C THR A 117 8.77 -18.70 -2.44
N GLY A 118 9.85 -17.92 -2.52
CA GLY A 118 10.74 -17.94 -3.68
C GLY A 118 11.50 -19.27 -3.74
N LEU A 119 11.18 -20.12 -4.72
CA LEU A 119 11.79 -21.44 -4.87
C LEU A 119 13.00 -21.43 -5.80
N SER A 120 12.97 -20.59 -6.83
CA SER A 120 14.05 -20.43 -7.81
C SER A 120 14.08 -18.98 -8.29
N PHE A 121 15.26 -18.46 -8.58
CA PHE A 121 15.45 -17.12 -9.11
C PHE A 121 16.59 -17.12 -10.14
N ASP A 122 16.30 -16.63 -11.33
CA ASP A 122 17.19 -16.69 -12.50
C ASP A 122 18.01 -15.43 -12.75
N GLY A 123 17.81 -14.37 -11.96
CA GLY A 123 18.53 -13.11 -12.11
C GLY A 123 17.88 -12.12 -13.08
N GLU A 124 16.95 -12.57 -13.93
CA GLU A 124 16.36 -11.76 -15.00
C GLU A 124 14.88 -11.43 -14.76
N HIS A 125 14.11 -12.34 -14.14
CA HIS A 125 12.67 -12.15 -13.95
C HIS A 125 12.34 -11.78 -12.51
N HIS A 126 11.72 -10.61 -12.34
CA HIS A 126 11.26 -10.17 -11.03
C HIS A 126 10.19 -11.11 -10.44
N LEU A 127 10.30 -11.42 -9.15
CA LEU A 127 9.37 -12.32 -8.46
C LEU A 127 8.06 -11.64 -8.04
N ASP A 128 8.01 -10.32 -8.03
CA ASP A 128 6.90 -9.53 -7.52
C ASP A 128 5.60 -9.72 -8.32
N ILE A 129 5.64 -9.56 -9.65
CA ILE A 129 4.46 -9.70 -10.52
C ILE A 129 3.89 -11.12 -10.46
N ILE A 130 4.75 -12.15 -10.58
CA ILE A 130 4.33 -13.55 -10.50
C ILE A 130 3.80 -13.93 -9.11
N SER A 131 4.23 -13.22 -8.06
CA SER A 131 3.71 -13.40 -6.70
C SER A 131 2.29 -12.86 -6.55
N VAL A 132 1.98 -11.70 -7.15
CA VAL A 132 0.60 -11.16 -7.16
C VAL A 132 -0.33 -12.11 -7.91
N ILE A 133 0.10 -12.56 -9.11
CA ILE A 133 -0.67 -13.49 -9.93
C ILE A 133 -0.86 -14.83 -9.21
N GLY A 134 0.19 -15.35 -8.58
CA GLY A 134 0.13 -16.61 -7.83
C GLY A 134 -0.79 -16.54 -6.60
N ALA A 135 -0.77 -15.43 -5.86
CA ALA A 135 -1.67 -15.22 -4.72
C ALA A 135 -3.12 -15.14 -5.16
N SER A 136 -3.41 -14.40 -6.23
CA SER A 136 -4.74 -14.34 -6.83
C SER A 136 -5.21 -15.71 -7.32
N ALA A 137 -4.35 -16.47 -8.03
CA ALA A 137 -4.69 -17.79 -8.55
C ALA A 137 -4.93 -18.81 -7.42
N ALA A 138 -4.11 -18.77 -6.37
CA ALA A 138 -4.29 -19.61 -5.19
C ALA A 138 -5.63 -19.31 -4.49
N LEU A 139 -5.98 -18.04 -4.29
CA LEU A 139 -7.27 -17.65 -3.74
C LEU A 139 -8.43 -18.12 -4.64
N ALA A 140 -8.32 -17.93 -5.96
CA ALA A 140 -9.36 -18.28 -6.93
C ALA A 140 -9.70 -19.79 -6.92
N ILE A 141 -8.76 -20.68 -6.61
CA ILE A 141 -9.03 -22.12 -6.49
C ILE A 141 -9.31 -22.60 -5.06
N SER A 142 -9.22 -21.72 -4.07
CA SER A 142 -9.21 -22.12 -2.65
C SER A 142 -10.59 -22.41 -2.06
N GLY A 143 -11.64 -21.82 -2.62
CA GLY A 143 -12.98 -21.77 -2.02
C GLY A 143 -13.14 -20.68 -0.96
N ILE A 144 -12.08 -19.93 -0.61
CA ILE A 144 -12.16 -18.75 0.27
C ILE A 144 -12.96 -17.65 -0.46
N PRO A 145 -13.91 -16.96 0.22
CA PRO A 145 -14.65 -15.86 -0.40
C PRO A 145 -13.71 -14.76 -0.92
N PHE A 146 -13.68 -14.56 -2.23
CA PHE A 146 -12.77 -13.63 -2.90
C PHE A 146 -13.35 -13.18 -4.25
N ASN A 147 -13.50 -11.86 -4.43
CA ASN A 147 -14.10 -11.24 -5.62
C ASN A 147 -13.06 -10.91 -6.71
N GLY A 148 -12.02 -11.73 -6.84
CA GLY A 148 -11.04 -11.63 -7.93
C GLY A 148 -11.44 -12.41 -9.18
N PRO A 149 -10.47 -12.85 -10.02
CA PRO A 149 -9.03 -12.75 -9.85
C PRO A 149 -8.46 -11.37 -10.21
N VAL A 150 -7.23 -11.14 -9.76
CA VAL A 150 -6.39 -9.96 -10.05
C VAL A 150 -5.30 -10.33 -11.05
N GLY A 151 -5.09 -9.46 -12.03
CA GLY A 151 -3.90 -9.44 -12.89
C GLY A 151 -2.90 -8.40 -12.39
N ALA A 152 -1.62 -8.57 -12.75
CA ALA A 152 -0.58 -7.61 -12.44
C ALA A 152 0.47 -7.57 -13.54
N VAL A 153 1.11 -6.41 -13.72
CA VAL A 153 2.20 -6.23 -14.67
C VAL A 153 3.13 -5.09 -14.23
N ARG A 154 4.42 -5.18 -14.60
CA ARG A 154 5.36 -4.07 -14.55
C ARG A 154 5.43 -3.40 -15.93
N MET A 155 5.41 -2.08 -15.98
CA MET A 155 5.51 -1.27 -17.18
C MET A 155 6.82 -0.49 -17.13
N GLY A 156 7.64 -0.67 -18.16
CA GLY A 156 8.84 0.11 -18.43
C GLY A 156 8.62 1.13 -19.53
N TYR A 157 9.45 2.18 -19.55
CA TYR A 157 9.55 3.12 -20.67
C TYR A 157 11.01 3.23 -21.11
N ILE A 158 11.34 2.56 -22.21
CA ILE A 158 12.71 2.35 -22.70
C ILE A 158 12.75 2.83 -24.16
N ASP A 159 13.74 3.66 -24.50
CA ASP A 159 13.93 4.20 -25.85
C ASP A 159 12.67 4.82 -26.48
N GLY A 160 11.87 5.50 -25.67
CA GLY A 160 10.64 6.16 -26.11
C GLY A 160 9.43 5.21 -26.28
N GLN A 161 9.53 3.96 -25.82
CA GLN A 161 8.49 2.94 -25.99
C GLN A 161 8.11 2.26 -24.68
N PHE A 162 6.83 1.91 -24.54
CA PHE A 162 6.37 1.09 -23.44
C PHE A 162 6.79 -0.37 -23.62
N VAL A 163 7.41 -0.92 -22.57
CA VAL A 163 7.77 -2.34 -22.50
C VAL A 163 6.95 -2.98 -21.38
N VAL A 164 6.24 -4.07 -21.73
CA VAL A 164 5.38 -4.82 -20.81
C VAL A 164 6.20 -5.91 -20.14
N ASN A 165 6.16 -5.95 -18.81
CA ASN A 165 6.89 -6.87 -17.94
C ASN A 165 8.40 -6.97 -18.28
N PRO A 166 9.13 -5.84 -18.32
CA PRO A 166 10.55 -5.82 -18.64
C PRO A 166 11.39 -6.65 -17.66
N THR A 167 12.48 -7.23 -18.14
CA THR A 167 13.46 -7.95 -17.28
C THR A 167 14.24 -6.98 -16.40
N VAL A 168 14.93 -7.52 -15.39
CA VAL A 168 15.84 -6.76 -14.51
C VAL A 168 16.86 -5.97 -15.35
N SER A 169 17.43 -6.60 -16.37
CA SER A 169 18.40 -5.97 -17.27
C SER A 169 17.79 -4.84 -18.12
N GLN A 170 16.56 -5.00 -18.59
CA GLN A 170 15.85 -3.95 -19.34
C GLN A 170 15.47 -2.76 -18.44
N MET A 171 15.06 -3.03 -17.19
CA MET A 171 14.67 -2.01 -16.23
C MET A 171 15.80 -1.04 -15.87
N ALA A 172 17.06 -1.46 -15.97
CA ALA A 172 18.22 -0.59 -15.77
C ALA A 172 18.27 0.59 -16.77
N GLN A 173 17.59 0.50 -17.90
CA GLN A 173 17.52 1.53 -18.94
C GLN A 173 16.16 2.24 -18.97
N SER A 174 15.26 1.90 -18.05
CA SER A 174 13.89 2.41 -18.04
C SER A 174 13.79 3.75 -17.33
N ALA A 175 13.06 4.69 -17.94
CA ALA A 175 12.68 5.95 -17.30
C ALA A 175 11.46 5.79 -16.36
N LEU A 176 10.76 4.66 -16.43
CA LEU A 176 9.55 4.35 -15.66
C LEU A 176 9.62 2.93 -15.08
N ASP A 177 9.37 2.78 -13.79
CA ASP A 177 9.08 1.51 -13.13
C ASP A 177 7.68 1.61 -12.54
N LEU A 178 6.68 1.17 -13.30
CA LEU A 178 5.28 1.22 -12.88
C LEU A 178 4.75 -0.20 -12.70
N THR A 179 4.37 -0.57 -11.48
CA THR A 179 3.57 -1.77 -11.25
C THR A 179 2.09 -1.41 -11.20
N VAL A 180 1.29 -2.13 -11.99
CA VAL A 180 -0.18 -2.00 -12.03
C VAL A 180 -0.81 -3.34 -11.70
N ALA A 181 -1.78 -3.36 -10.79
CA ALA A 181 -2.61 -4.52 -10.53
C ALA A 181 -4.09 -4.16 -10.45
N GLY A 182 -4.96 -5.06 -10.92
CA GLY A 182 -6.40 -4.80 -11.00
C GLY A 182 -7.23 -6.03 -11.39
N THR A 183 -8.54 -5.85 -11.42
CA THR A 183 -9.50 -6.84 -11.92
C THR A 183 -9.62 -6.72 -13.44
N SER A 184 -10.59 -7.43 -14.05
CA SER A 184 -10.91 -7.22 -15.46
C SER A 184 -11.53 -5.86 -15.77
N GLU A 185 -12.03 -5.17 -14.74
CA GLU A 185 -12.83 -3.95 -14.90
C GLU A 185 -12.11 -2.69 -14.42
N SER A 186 -11.28 -2.82 -13.38
CA SER A 186 -10.70 -1.67 -12.70
C SER A 186 -9.28 -1.92 -12.20
N VAL A 187 -8.48 -0.86 -12.21
CA VAL A 187 -7.18 -0.80 -11.52
C VAL A 187 -7.43 -0.64 -10.02
N LEU A 188 -6.77 -1.47 -9.21
CA LEU A 188 -6.88 -1.44 -7.75
C LEU A 188 -5.63 -0.90 -7.07
N MET A 189 -4.46 -1.10 -7.68
CA MET A 189 -3.19 -0.74 -7.07
C MET A 189 -2.19 -0.29 -8.12
N ILE A 190 -1.51 0.81 -7.80
CA ILE A 190 -0.38 1.35 -8.54
C ILE A 190 0.78 1.57 -7.55
N GLU A 191 1.98 1.21 -7.98
CA GLU A 191 3.25 1.57 -7.34
C GLU A 191 4.21 2.02 -8.44
N ALA A 192 4.77 3.23 -8.36
CA ALA A 192 5.56 3.80 -9.44
C ALA A 192 6.84 4.48 -8.95
N GLY A 193 7.90 4.36 -9.74
CA GLY A 193 9.10 5.21 -9.72
C GLY A 193 9.39 5.71 -11.12
N ALA A 194 9.77 6.98 -11.27
CA ALA A 194 9.93 7.57 -12.59
C ALA A 194 11.01 8.65 -12.60
N GLN A 195 11.69 8.81 -13.73
CA GLN A 195 12.67 9.86 -13.98
C GLN A 195 12.00 11.12 -14.55
N GLU A 196 11.22 11.83 -13.73
CA GLU A 196 10.48 13.05 -14.14
C GLU A 196 9.59 12.80 -15.39
N VAL A 197 8.77 11.76 -15.35
CA VAL A 197 7.87 11.38 -16.45
C VAL A 197 6.58 12.22 -16.41
N PRO A 198 6.12 12.77 -17.56
CA PRO A 198 4.86 13.53 -17.66
C PRO A 198 3.60 12.74 -17.27
N GLU A 199 2.56 13.44 -16.81
CA GLU A 199 1.32 12.80 -16.33
C GLU A 199 0.56 12.05 -17.43
N ASP A 200 0.56 12.54 -18.66
CA ASP A 200 -0.09 11.87 -19.80
C ASP A 200 0.57 10.52 -20.13
N LEU A 201 1.91 10.47 -20.08
CA LEU A 201 2.68 9.24 -20.23
C LEU A 201 2.39 8.25 -19.10
N MET A 202 2.34 8.73 -17.84
CA MET A 202 2.00 7.90 -16.69
C MET A 202 0.58 7.31 -16.83
N LEU A 203 -0.40 8.12 -17.25
CA LEU A 203 -1.77 7.67 -17.48
C LEU A 203 -1.85 6.62 -18.59
N GLU A 204 -1.16 6.85 -19.71
CA GLU A 204 -1.09 5.88 -20.80
C GLU A 204 -0.45 4.56 -20.34
N ALA A 205 0.61 4.62 -19.52
CA ALA A 205 1.26 3.45 -18.95
C ALA A 205 0.30 2.62 -18.09
N ILE A 206 -0.53 3.27 -17.26
CA ILE A 206 -1.54 2.63 -16.42
C ILE A 206 -2.59 1.92 -17.30
N GLN A 207 -3.09 2.59 -18.33
CA GLN A 207 -4.10 2.04 -19.25
C GLN A 207 -3.56 0.82 -20.02
N ARG A 208 -2.36 0.92 -20.56
CA ARG A 208 -1.69 -0.18 -21.26
C ARG A 208 -1.39 -1.34 -20.31
N GLY A 209 -0.95 -1.05 -19.08
CA GLY A 209 -0.74 -2.05 -18.04
C GLY A 209 -2.02 -2.83 -17.71
N HIS A 210 -3.15 -2.12 -17.54
CA HIS A 210 -4.45 -2.75 -17.30
C HIS A 210 -4.88 -3.68 -18.45
N GLN A 211 -4.63 -3.27 -19.70
CA GLN A 211 -4.91 -4.11 -20.87
C GLN A 211 -4.00 -5.35 -20.94
N ALA A 212 -2.72 -5.20 -20.57
CA ALA A 212 -1.72 -6.24 -20.73
C ALA A 212 -1.94 -7.49 -19.86
N PHE A 213 -2.54 -7.36 -18.67
CA PHE A 213 -2.76 -8.50 -17.77
C PHE A 213 -4.10 -9.22 -17.95
N GLN A 214 -4.93 -8.82 -18.92
CA GLN A 214 -6.27 -9.40 -19.09
C GLN A 214 -6.23 -10.90 -19.45
N GLU A 215 -5.24 -11.33 -20.22
CA GLU A 215 -5.06 -12.75 -20.55
C GLU A 215 -4.73 -13.60 -19.31
N VAL A 216 -3.93 -13.04 -18.40
CA VAL A 216 -3.60 -13.67 -17.11
C VAL A 216 -4.85 -13.82 -16.23
N ILE A 217 -5.74 -12.82 -16.22
CA ILE A 217 -7.03 -12.89 -15.53
C ILE A 217 -7.90 -13.99 -16.16
N ALA A 218 -7.99 -14.05 -17.50
CA ALA A 218 -8.76 -15.08 -18.20
C ALA A 218 -8.24 -16.49 -17.90
N MET A 219 -6.92 -16.69 -17.83
CA MET A 219 -6.31 -17.95 -17.41
C MET A 219 -6.73 -18.34 -15.98
N GLN A 220 -6.69 -17.41 -15.03
CA GLN A 220 -7.11 -17.68 -13.65
C GLN A 220 -8.60 -18.02 -13.54
N LYS A 221 -9.47 -17.36 -14.32
CA LYS A 221 -10.90 -17.69 -14.40
C LYS A 221 -11.12 -19.12 -14.91
N ARG A 222 -10.46 -19.51 -16.00
CA ARG A 222 -10.49 -20.91 -16.51
C ARG A 222 -10.02 -21.92 -15.48
N MET A 223 -8.96 -21.59 -14.75
CA MET A 223 -8.43 -22.43 -13.67
C MET A 223 -9.46 -22.60 -12.54
N ALA A 224 -10.10 -21.52 -12.08
CA ALA A 224 -11.15 -21.58 -11.06
C ALA A 224 -12.38 -22.39 -11.52
N GLU A 225 -12.78 -22.26 -12.79
CA GLU A 225 -13.90 -23.04 -13.36
C GLU A 225 -13.60 -24.54 -13.43
N GLU A 226 -12.37 -24.93 -13.78
CA GLU A 226 -12.02 -26.33 -14.01
C GLU A 226 -11.66 -27.08 -12.72
N ILE A 227 -11.09 -26.40 -11.73
CA ILE A 227 -10.55 -27.03 -10.50
C ILE A 227 -10.81 -26.27 -9.20
N GLY A 228 -11.54 -25.16 -9.25
CA GLY A 228 -11.88 -24.40 -8.06
C GLY A 228 -12.59 -25.28 -7.04
N LYS A 229 -12.16 -25.20 -5.78
CA LYS A 229 -12.88 -25.82 -4.67
C LYS A 229 -14.25 -25.14 -4.50
N ALA A 230 -15.22 -25.90 -4.00
CA ALA A 230 -16.51 -25.33 -3.64
C ALA A 230 -16.32 -24.20 -2.61
N PRO A 231 -17.13 -23.11 -2.70
CA PRO A 231 -17.07 -22.03 -1.73
C PRO A 231 -17.19 -22.55 -0.30
N ILE A 232 -16.30 -22.10 0.57
CA ILE A 232 -16.32 -22.40 2.00
C ILE A 232 -17.41 -21.52 2.63
N PRO A 233 -18.47 -22.09 3.24
CA PRO A 233 -19.45 -21.29 3.94
C PRO A 233 -18.77 -20.51 5.06
N ALA A 234 -18.93 -19.19 5.03
CA ALA A 234 -18.37 -18.29 6.03
C ALA A 234 -19.51 -17.51 6.70
N ALA A 235 -19.43 -17.40 8.03
CA ALA A 235 -20.28 -16.46 8.74
C ALA A 235 -19.82 -15.04 8.40
N MET A 236 -20.68 -14.31 7.71
CA MET A 236 -20.47 -12.90 7.43
C MET A 236 -20.95 -12.10 8.63
N HIS A 237 -20.14 -11.16 9.10
CA HIS A 237 -20.60 -10.16 10.04
C HIS A 237 -21.58 -9.24 9.32
N VAL A 238 -22.78 -9.09 9.89
CA VAL A 238 -23.84 -8.22 9.35
C VAL A 238 -24.37 -7.39 10.50
N LEU A 239 -24.29 -6.07 10.35
CA LEU A 239 -24.89 -5.13 11.28
C LEU A 239 -26.42 -5.29 11.29
N ASP A 240 -27.01 -5.34 12.48
CA ASP A 240 -28.47 -5.43 12.63
C ASP A 240 -29.15 -4.19 12.02
N ALA A 241 -30.10 -4.43 11.12
CA ALA A 241 -30.76 -3.37 10.38
C ALA A 241 -31.64 -2.48 11.27
N ALA A 242 -32.29 -3.06 12.29
CA ALA A 242 -33.14 -2.29 13.19
C ALA A 242 -32.28 -1.38 14.10
N LEU A 243 -31.15 -1.88 14.59
CA LEU A 243 -30.17 -1.08 15.31
C LEU A 243 -29.62 0.04 14.43
N PHE A 244 -29.22 -0.26 13.19
CA PHE A 244 -28.70 0.75 12.26
C PHE A 244 -29.71 1.88 12.02
N GLU A 245 -30.97 1.56 11.73
CA GLU A 245 -32.02 2.58 11.52
C GLU A 245 -32.31 3.38 12.79
N THR A 246 -32.25 2.75 13.96
CA THR A 246 -32.40 3.43 15.26
C THR A 246 -31.26 4.43 15.49
N VAL A 247 -30.01 3.98 15.32
CA VAL A 247 -28.82 4.84 15.43
C VAL A 247 -28.90 5.98 14.43
N LYS A 248 -29.20 5.69 13.17
CA LYS A 248 -29.37 6.69 12.11
C LYS A 248 -30.41 7.74 12.48
N GLY A 249 -31.56 7.33 13.00
CA GLY A 249 -32.61 8.26 13.46
C GLY A 249 -32.15 9.21 14.58
N LEU A 250 -31.23 8.76 15.44
CA LEU A 250 -30.69 9.56 16.54
C LEU A 250 -29.60 10.53 16.10
N VAL A 251 -28.67 10.08 15.23
CA VAL A 251 -27.41 10.81 15.00
C VAL A 251 -27.31 11.48 13.63
N TYR A 252 -28.14 11.12 12.64
CA TYR A 252 -27.98 11.62 11.27
C TYR A 252 -28.02 13.15 11.17
N GLN A 253 -29.04 13.78 11.76
CA GLN A 253 -29.19 15.24 11.72
C GLN A 253 -28.11 15.96 12.56
N PRO A 254 -27.83 15.57 13.82
CA PRO A 254 -26.71 16.13 14.58
C PRO A 254 -25.36 16.04 13.87
N LEU A 255 -25.07 14.89 13.24
CA LEU A 255 -23.83 14.71 12.46
C LEU A 255 -23.82 15.57 11.19
N THR A 256 -24.97 15.76 10.53
CA THR A 256 -25.08 16.62 9.36
C THR A 256 -24.76 18.06 9.71
N GLU A 257 -25.33 18.57 10.80
CA GLU A 257 -25.03 19.90 11.32
C GLU A 257 -23.56 20.02 11.74
N LEU A 258 -22.99 18.97 12.35
CA LEU A 258 -21.59 18.94 12.74
C LEU A 258 -20.65 19.08 11.53
N VAL A 259 -20.84 18.28 10.47
CA VAL A 259 -19.94 18.32 9.29
C VAL A 259 -20.08 19.62 8.49
N GLN A 260 -21.21 20.33 8.61
CA GLN A 260 -21.45 21.61 7.93
C GLN A 260 -20.76 22.80 8.60
N ARG A 261 -20.37 22.68 9.87
CA ARG A 261 -19.77 23.77 10.64
C ARG A 261 -18.33 24.10 10.24
N GLY A 262 -17.62 23.18 9.57
CA GLY A 262 -16.22 23.39 9.16
C GLY A 262 -15.27 23.58 10.35
N LEU A 263 -15.43 22.78 11.40
CA LEU A 263 -14.67 22.88 12.65
C LEU A 263 -13.24 22.35 12.51
N SER A 264 -12.38 22.73 13.46
CA SER A 264 -11.08 22.08 13.63
C SER A 264 -11.23 20.60 14.03
N ARG A 265 -10.16 19.81 13.92
CA ARG A 265 -10.19 18.39 14.30
C ARG A 265 -10.59 18.19 15.76
N GLU A 266 -9.99 18.97 16.66
CA GLU A 266 -10.22 18.86 18.11
C GLU A 266 -11.66 19.21 18.47
N GLU A 267 -12.16 20.35 18.02
CA GLU A 267 -13.56 20.76 18.25
C GLU A 267 -14.56 19.78 17.64
N ARG A 268 -14.28 19.25 16.44
CA ARG A 268 -15.14 18.23 15.82
C ARG A 268 -15.16 16.95 16.63
N GLN A 269 -14.00 16.50 17.12
CA GLN A 269 -13.91 15.28 17.91
C GLN A 269 -14.69 15.40 19.24
N GLU A 270 -14.54 16.52 19.96
CA GLU A 270 -15.30 16.78 21.19
C GLU A 270 -16.82 16.75 20.94
N GLN A 271 -17.29 17.41 19.89
CA GLN A 271 -18.72 17.43 19.54
C GLN A 271 -19.21 16.07 19.04
N GLN A 272 -18.38 15.32 18.31
CA GLN A 272 -18.69 13.97 17.87
C GLN A 272 -18.81 13.01 19.06
N GLU A 273 -17.92 13.12 20.05
CA GLU A 273 -17.98 12.36 21.30
C GLU A 273 -19.24 12.69 22.11
N ALA A 274 -19.68 13.96 22.12
CA ALA A 274 -20.93 14.35 22.75
C ALA A 274 -22.17 13.74 22.07
N ILE A 275 -22.22 13.73 20.72
CA ILE A 275 -23.29 13.07 19.96
C ILE A 275 -23.27 11.55 20.22
N HIS A 276 -22.07 10.96 20.25
CA HIS A 276 -21.89 9.54 20.55
C HIS A 276 -22.39 9.17 21.96
N ALA A 277 -22.06 9.97 22.98
CA ALA A 277 -22.54 9.75 24.34
C ALA A 277 -24.06 9.83 24.44
N GLN A 278 -24.69 10.82 23.78
CA GLN A 278 -26.15 10.95 23.73
C GLN A 278 -26.82 9.78 23.02
N MET A 279 -26.20 9.27 21.94
CA MET A 279 -26.66 8.06 21.26
C MET A 279 -26.66 6.86 22.20
N LEU A 280 -25.55 6.61 22.91
CA LEU A 280 -25.47 5.49 23.84
C LEU A 280 -26.47 5.61 25.00
N GLU A 281 -26.66 6.82 25.54
CA GLU A 281 -27.67 7.08 26.58
C GLU A 281 -29.10 6.76 26.08
N ALA A 282 -29.42 7.16 24.85
CA ALA A 282 -30.73 6.93 24.24
C ALA A 282 -31.00 5.45 23.90
N LEU A 283 -29.95 4.69 23.53
CA LEU A 283 -30.04 3.26 23.25
C LEU A 283 -30.19 2.42 24.52
N GLY A 284 -29.73 2.95 25.66
CA GLY A 284 -29.82 2.30 26.96
C GLY A 284 -28.70 1.29 27.24
N PRO A 285 -28.61 0.77 28.47
CA PRO A 285 -27.46 -0.01 28.95
C PRO A 285 -27.35 -1.42 28.37
N ASP A 286 -28.42 -1.95 27.77
CA ASP A 286 -28.47 -3.33 27.24
C ASP A 286 -28.04 -3.41 25.76
N VAL A 287 -27.64 -2.29 25.15
CA VAL A 287 -27.21 -2.27 23.74
C VAL A 287 -25.85 -2.93 23.55
N ASP A 288 -25.68 -3.63 22.43
CA ASP A 288 -24.38 -4.02 21.95
C ASP A 288 -23.59 -2.78 21.51
N VAL A 289 -22.67 -2.33 22.36
CA VAL A 289 -21.87 -1.12 22.15
C VAL A 289 -21.03 -1.21 20.88
N VAL A 290 -20.46 -2.39 20.56
CA VAL A 290 -19.62 -2.57 19.38
C VAL A 290 -20.45 -2.41 18.11
N ALA A 291 -21.65 -3.00 18.09
CA ALA A 291 -22.57 -2.84 16.97
C ALA A 291 -23.10 -1.40 16.84
N ALA A 292 -23.33 -0.71 17.96
CA ALA A 292 -23.74 0.69 17.97
C ALA A 292 -22.63 1.62 17.44
N GLU A 293 -21.36 1.37 17.80
CA GLU A 293 -20.20 2.09 17.29
C GLU A 293 -20.04 1.90 15.77
N GLU A 294 -20.16 0.67 15.27
CA GLU A 294 -20.12 0.38 13.84
C GLU A 294 -21.25 1.09 13.07
N ALA A 295 -22.47 1.11 13.64
CA ALA A 295 -23.60 1.83 13.08
C ALA A 295 -23.34 3.35 13.04
N PHE A 296 -22.78 3.91 14.11
CA PHE A 296 -22.43 5.33 14.21
C PHE A 296 -21.39 5.72 13.15
N GLU A 297 -20.31 4.96 13.00
CA GLU A 297 -19.28 5.19 11.99
C GLU A 297 -19.84 5.13 10.57
N LYS A 298 -20.74 4.17 10.30
CA LYS A 298 -21.40 4.02 9.01
C LYS A 298 -22.28 5.23 8.68
N VAL A 299 -23.05 5.73 9.65
CA VAL A 299 -23.87 6.95 9.47
C VAL A 299 -22.97 8.17 9.28
N PHE A 300 -21.87 8.29 10.03
CA PHE A 300 -20.92 9.38 9.89
C PHE A 300 -20.26 9.40 8.51
N LYS A 301 -19.87 8.23 8.00
CA LYS A 301 -19.37 8.05 6.62
C LYS A 301 -20.39 8.53 5.59
N GLU A 302 -21.65 8.12 5.73
CA GLU A 302 -22.74 8.53 4.83
C GLU A 302 -22.90 10.06 4.80
N VAL A 303 -22.99 10.69 5.97
CA VAL A 303 -23.18 12.13 6.12
C VAL A 303 -22.00 12.93 5.55
N MET A 304 -20.76 12.51 5.87
CA MET A 304 -19.56 13.17 5.36
C MET A 304 -19.49 13.12 3.83
N ARG A 305 -19.72 11.94 3.24
CA ARG A 305 -19.65 11.76 1.79
C ARG A 305 -20.72 12.58 1.08
N LYS A 306 -21.95 12.57 1.62
CA LYS A 306 -23.05 13.36 1.10
C LYS A 306 -22.73 14.86 1.11
N GLN A 307 -22.21 15.39 2.22
CA GLN A 307 -21.81 16.79 2.32
C GLN A 307 -20.77 17.17 1.25
N ILE A 308 -19.72 16.37 1.08
CA ILE A 308 -18.67 16.60 0.09
C ILE A 308 -19.24 16.61 -1.34
N LEU A 309 -20.07 15.63 -1.68
CA LEU A 309 -20.63 15.46 -3.02
C LEU A 309 -21.69 16.51 -3.37
N GLU A 310 -22.48 16.97 -2.41
CA GLU A 310 -23.56 17.94 -2.65
C GLU A 310 -23.06 19.39 -2.62
N THR A 311 -22.10 19.70 -1.75
CA THR A 311 -21.69 21.09 -1.49
C THR A 311 -20.29 21.43 -2.00
N GLY A 312 -19.42 20.42 -2.21
CA GLY A 312 -18.00 20.64 -2.49
C GLY A 312 -17.19 21.14 -1.29
N ILE A 313 -17.80 21.17 -0.10
CA ILE A 313 -17.17 21.62 1.15
C ILE A 313 -16.86 20.40 2.04
N ARG A 314 -15.66 20.39 2.58
CA ARG A 314 -15.11 19.32 3.42
C ARG A 314 -15.40 19.58 4.89
N VAL A 315 -15.16 18.56 5.72
CA VAL A 315 -15.44 18.58 7.17
C VAL A 315 -14.71 19.67 7.94
N ASP A 316 -13.59 20.16 7.43
CA ASP A 316 -12.77 21.24 7.99
C ASP A 316 -13.01 22.59 7.30
N GLY A 317 -14.08 22.70 6.51
CA GLY A 317 -14.47 23.91 5.80
C GLY A 317 -13.70 24.18 4.50
N ARG A 318 -12.71 23.35 4.13
CA ARG A 318 -11.98 23.51 2.88
C ARG A 318 -12.84 23.17 1.67
N SER A 319 -12.52 23.80 0.54
CA SER A 319 -12.98 23.33 -0.77
C SER A 319 -12.23 22.06 -1.19
N LEU A 320 -12.74 21.39 -2.23
CA LEU A 320 -12.13 20.19 -2.81
C LEU A 320 -10.65 20.37 -3.20
N HIS A 321 -10.23 21.59 -3.59
CA HIS A 321 -8.88 21.87 -4.09
C HIS A 321 -7.95 22.54 -3.08
N ALA A 322 -8.46 22.94 -1.91
CA ALA A 322 -7.68 23.69 -0.95
C ALA A 322 -6.65 22.82 -0.20
N ILE A 323 -5.41 23.29 -0.18
CA ILE A 323 -4.30 22.71 0.58
C ILE A 323 -4.29 23.34 1.98
N ARG A 324 -3.92 22.57 3.01
CA ARG A 324 -3.75 23.09 4.37
C ARG A 324 -2.60 24.10 4.49
N PRO A 325 -2.59 24.94 5.53
CA PRO A 325 -1.48 25.85 5.79
C PRO A 325 -0.13 25.12 5.81
N LEU A 326 0.87 25.71 5.16
CA LEU A 326 2.22 25.18 5.10
C LEU A 326 3.15 26.01 5.98
N SER A 327 4.04 25.36 6.71
CA SER A 327 5.19 26.04 7.32
C SER A 327 6.44 25.17 7.24
N VAL A 328 7.59 25.83 7.14
CA VAL A 328 8.87 25.19 6.93
C VAL A 328 9.91 25.88 7.79
N GLU A 329 10.76 25.08 8.42
CA GLU A 329 11.96 25.52 9.11
C GLU A 329 13.13 24.60 8.72
N VAL A 330 14.29 25.17 8.39
CA VAL A 330 15.51 24.44 8.04
C VAL A 330 16.62 24.75 9.05
N GLY A 331 17.59 23.86 9.21
CA GLY A 331 18.67 24.03 10.20
C GLY A 331 18.20 23.97 11.66
N LEU A 332 17.05 23.35 11.93
CA LEU A 332 16.46 23.24 13.27
C LEU A 332 17.34 22.45 14.26
N VAL A 333 17.99 21.38 13.79
CA VAL A 333 18.79 20.48 14.66
C VAL A 333 20.28 20.86 14.58
N PRO A 334 20.91 21.40 15.65
CA PRO A 334 22.21 22.07 15.54
C PRO A 334 23.43 21.21 15.17
N ARG A 335 23.30 19.87 15.22
CA ARG A 335 24.43 18.93 15.08
C ARG A 335 24.26 17.92 13.95
N THR A 336 23.16 18.00 13.21
CA THR A 336 22.97 17.21 11.98
C THR A 336 23.65 17.88 10.81
N HIS A 337 23.95 17.14 9.74
CA HIS A 337 24.50 17.76 8.53
C HIS A 337 23.45 18.63 7.84
N GLY A 338 22.19 18.20 7.82
CA GLY A 338 21.05 19.04 7.47
C GLY A 338 19.79 18.59 8.19
N SER A 339 18.85 19.51 8.39
CA SER A 339 17.57 19.24 9.02
C SER A 339 16.47 20.14 8.49
N ALA A 340 15.25 19.61 8.43
CA ALA A 340 14.08 20.41 8.09
C ALA A 340 12.83 19.90 8.80
N LEU A 341 12.08 20.83 9.37
CA LEU A 341 10.73 20.63 9.90
C LEU A 341 9.73 21.12 8.84
N PHE A 342 8.89 20.21 8.35
CA PHE A 342 7.84 20.52 7.41
C PHE A 342 6.48 20.29 8.05
N ASN A 343 5.60 21.29 7.95
CA ASN A 343 4.22 21.23 8.41
C ASN A 343 3.27 21.43 7.24
N ARG A 344 2.22 20.60 7.21
CA ARG A 344 1.03 20.78 6.36
C ARG A 344 -0.22 20.52 7.19
N GLY A 345 -0.82 21.62 7.66
CA GLY A 345 -1.86 21.59 8.69
C GLY A 345 -1.36 20.87 9.95
N GLU A 346 -2.06 19.81 10.33
CA GLU A 346 -1.74 18.98 11.51
C GLU A 346 -0.80 17.79 11.19
N THR A 347 -0.27 17.69 9.97
CA THR A 347 0.79 16.73 9.65
C THR A 347 2.15 17.42 9.76
N GLN A 348 3.02 16.90 10.62
CA GLN A 348 4.35 17.45 10.91
C GLN A 348 5.41 16.37 10.81
N VAL A 349 6.47 16.63 10.03
CA VAL A 349 7.61 15.72 9.86
C VAL A 349 8.91 16.49 10.01
N LEU A 350 9.79 15.97 10.87
CA LEU A 350 11.18 16.41 10.98
C LEU A 350 12.07 15.44 10.21
N THR A 351 12.77 15.90 9.18
CA THR A 351 13.78 15.09 8.49
C THR A 351 15.18 15.57 8.82
N THR A 352 16.09 14.63 9.03
CA THR A 352 17.51 14.88 9.24
C THR A 352 18.33 14.13 8.20
N ILE A 353 19.43 14.75 7.75
CA ILE A 353 20.39 14.18 6.80
C ILE A 353 21.71 13.95 7.50
N THR A 354 22.28 12.78 7.25
CA THR A 354 23.64 12.42 7.62
C THR A 354 24.42 12.03 6.36
N LEU A 355 25.52 12.73 6.10
CA LEU A 355 26.51 12.37 5.09
C LEU A 355 27.57 11.44 5.69
N GLY A 356 27.95 10.42 4.93
CA GLY A 356 28.96 9.42 5.28
C GLY A 356 29.88 9.09 4.11
N THR A 357 30.84 8.21 4.35
CA THR A 357 31.76 7.71 3.30
C THR A 357 31.22 6.43 2.66
N SER A 358 31.92 5.87 1.68
CA SER A 358 31.55 4.59 1.05
C SER A 358 31.51 3.41 2.03
N SER A 359 32.23 3.48 3.17
CA SER A 359 32.14 2.45 4.20
C SER A 359 30.80 2.44 4.96
N ASP A 360 30.03 3.52 4.86
CA ASP A 360 28.70 3.65 5.45
C ASP A 360 27.58 3.21 4.50
N GLU A 361 27.91 2.81 3.26
CA GLU A 361 26.92 2.29 2.32
C GLU A 361 26.27 1.02 2.87
N GLN A 362 24.95 0.93 2.69
CA GLN A 362 24.22 -0.24 3.15
C GLN A 362 24.43 -1.39 2.15
N LEU A 363 25.07 -2.45 2.62
CA LEU A 363 25.11 -3.73 1.91
C LEU A 363 23.71 -4.37 1.94
N ILE A 364 23.12 -4.53 0.75
CA ILE A 364 21.89 -5.26 0.52
C ILE A 364 22.26 -6.61 -0.08
N GLU A 365 22.15 -7.66 0.72
CA GLU A 365 22.23 -9.04 0.23
C GLU A 365 20.86 -9.42 -0.36
N GLY A 366 20.76 -9.62 -1.67
CA GLY A 366 19.53 -10.00 -2.38
C GLY A 366 19.67 -11.32 -3.14
N LEU A 367 18.56 -11.81 -3.72
CA LEU A 367 18.62 -12.95 -4.65
C LEU A 367 19.44 -12.64 -5.92
N THR A 368 19.39 -11.39 -6.39
CA THR A 368 20.14 -10.86 -7.55
C THR A 368 21.63 -10.71 -7.31
N GLY A 369 22.08 -10.62 -6.07
CA GLY A 369 23.45 -10.22 -5.78
C GLY A 369 23.57 -9.38 -4.53
N ASP A 370 24.80 -9.03 -4.23
CA ASP A 370 25.12 -8.07 -3.20
C ASP A 370 25.18 -6.70 -3.87
N THR A 371 24.37 -5.76 -3.40
CA THR A 371 24.35 -4.39 -3.91
C THR A 371 24.63 -3.42 -2.78
N PHE A 372 25.17 -2.25 -3.12
CA PHE A 372 25.43 -1.19 -2.17
C PHE A 372 24.45 -0.06 -2.40
N LYS A 373 23.81 0.36 -1.32
CA LYS A 373 22.81 1.41 -1.33
C LYS A 373 23.42 2.68 -0.74
N ARG A 374 23.72 3.63 -1.62
CA ARG A 374 24.30 4.95 -1.28
C ARG A 374 23.28 5.90 -0.62
N TYR A 375 22.01 5.83 -1.00
CA TYR A 375 20.95 6.63 -0.43
C TYR A 375 19.95 5.77 0.35
N MET A 376 19.74 6.08 1.62
CA MET A 376 18.82 5.36 2.50
C MET A 376 17.80 6.32 3.08
N HIS A 377 16.51 6.01 2.97
CA HIS A 377 15.45 6.78 3.62
C HIS A 377 14.74 5.95 4.70
N HIS A 378 15.00 6.27 5.96
CA HIS A 378 14.29 5.68 7.08
C HIS A 378 13.10 6.55 7.50
N TYR A 379 11.96 5.92 7.75
CA TYR A 379 10.73 6.58 8.14
C TYR A 379 10.24 6.00 9.47
N ASN A 380 9.99 6.87 10.45
CA ASN A 380 9.57 6.50 11.80
C ASN A 380 8.20 7.09 12.10
N PHE A 381 7.29 6.25 12.59
CA PHE A 381 5.91 6.60 12.96
C PHE A 381 5.64 6.22 14.43
N PRO A 382 6.13 7.04 15.37
CA PRO A 382 5.93 6.78 16.80
C PRO A 382 4.47 7.00 17.21
N PRO A 383 3.96 6.29 18.23
CA PRO A 383 2.53 6.34 18.60
C PRO A 383 2.06 7.72 19.08
N PHE A 384 2.97 8.56 19.61
CA PHE A 384 2.62 9.92 20.01
C PHE A 384 2.17 10.80 18.83
N CYS A 385 2.55 10.48 17.58
CA CYS A 385 2.17 11.31 16.43
C CYS A 385 0.67 11.23 16.07
N THR A 386 -0.03 10.22 16.58
CA THR A 386 -1.50 10.09 16.52
C THR A 386 -2.16 10.30 17.89
N GLY A 387 -1.38 10.62 18.93
CA GLY A 387 -1.88 10.75 20.30
C GLY A 387 -2.17 9.41 20.99
N GLU A 388 -1.64 8.31 20.47
CA GLU A 388 -1.90 6.96 20.98
C GLU A 388 -0.77 6.46 21.90
N VAL A 389 -1.08 5.41 22.68
CA VAL A 389 -0.09 4.68 23.48
C VAL A 389 0.13 3.30 22.86
N ALA A 390 1.36 3.01 22.45
CA ALA A 390 1.75 1.69 21.98
C ALA A 390 3.19 1.34 22.37
N PRO A 391 3.53 0.05 22.56
CA PRO A 391 4.90 -0.36 22.80
C PRO A 391 5.78 -0.07 21.57
N LEU A 392 6.95 0.53 21.81
CA LEU A 392 7.96 0.71 20.78
C LEU A 392 8.60 -0.65 20.44
N ARG A 393 8.51 -1.02 19.17
CA ARG A 393 9.13 -2.21 18.58
C ARG A 393 9.97 -1.77 17.38
N GLY A 394 10.56 -2.73 16.67
CA GLY A 394 11.20 -2.44 15.38
C GLY A 394 10.21 -1.90 14.33
N PRO A 395 10.71 -1.43 13.18
CA PRO A 395 9.89 -0.80 12.15
C PRO A 395 8.81 -1.75 11.64
N ARG A 396 7.59 -1.25 11.52
CA ARG A 396 6.41 -1.95 11.01
C ARG A 396 6.44 -1.97 9.48
N ARG A 397 5.68 -2.90 8.89
CA ARG A 397 5.53 -3.00 7.42
C ARG A 397 5.11 -1.67 6.77
N ARG A 398 4.23 -0.90 7.41
CA ARG A 398 3.78 0.42 6.92
C ARG A 398 4.91 1.44 6.87
N GLU A 399 5.77 1.45 7.89
CA GLU A 399 6.90 2.39 7.98
C GLU A 399 7.94 2.12 6.88
N ILE A 400 8.30 0.85 6.67
CA ILE A 400 9.19 0.43 5.58
C ILE A 400 8.61 0.84 4.22
N GLY A 401 7.30 0.61 4.00
CA GLY A 401 6.62 1.03 2.77
C GLY A 401 6.62 2.54 2.54
N HIS A 402 6.38 3.34 3.58
CA HIS A 402 6.40 4.81 3.47
C HIS A 402 7.82 5.36 3.26
N GLY A 403 8.83 4.75 3.89
CA GLY A 403 10.23 5.09 3.66
C GLY A 403 10.64 4.84 2.21
N ALA A 404 10.34 3.65 1.68
CA ALA A 404 10.62 3.31 0.29
C ALA A 404 9.90 4.22 -0.71
N LEU A 405 8.66 4.65 -0.40
CA LEU A 405 7.92 5.59 -1.25
C LEU A 405 8.62 6.97 -1.33
N ALA A 406 9.05 7.50 -0.18
CA ALA A 406 9.77 8.78 -0.15
C ALA A 406 11.14 8.67 -0.80
N GLU A 407 11.83 7.54 -0.60
CA GLU A 407 13.11 7.24 -1.24
C GLU A 407 13.00 7.23 -2.77
N ARG A 408 12.01 6.51 -3.30
CA ARG A 408 11.77 6.38 -4.73
C ARG A 408 11.46 7.73 -5.41
N ALA A 409 10.82 8.65 -4.68
CA ALA A 409 10.53 9.99 -5.18
C ALA A 409 11.79 10.88 -5.29
N LEU A 410 12.78 10.67 -4.43
CA LEU A 410 13.98 11.51 -4.36
C LEU A 410 15.16 10.97 -5.17
N LEU A 411 15.23 9.66 -5.34
CA LEU A 411 16.32 9.01 -6.07
C LEU A 411 16.62 9.63 -7.45
N PRO A 412 15.63 10.00 -8.30
CA PRO A 412 15.89 10.57 -9.63
C PRO A 412 16.59 11.94 -9.60
N VAL A 413 16.35 12.73 -8.54
CA VAL A 413 16.88 14.09 -8.40
C VAL A 413 18.19 14.18 -7.62
N LEU A 414 18.63 13.06 -7.02
CA LEU A 414 19.92 13.02 -6.35
C LEU A 414 21.08 13.20 -7.36
N PRO A 415 22.17 13.88 -6.94
CA PRO A 415 23.36 13.98 -7.76
C PRO A 415 24.01 12.61 -7.96
N SER A 416 24.74 12.47 -9.06
CA SER A 416 25.51 11.27 -9.32
C SER A 416 26.60 11.06 -8.26
N GLU A 417 27.16 9.84 -8.19
CA GLU A 417 28.28 9.56 -7.29
C GLU A 417 29.53 10.39 -7.68
N GLU A 418 29.74 10.63 -8.98
CA GLU A 418 30.84 11.45 -9.48
C GLU A 418 30.72 12.92 -9.04
N GLU A 419 29.51 13.47 -9.01
CA GLU A 419 29.25 14.86 -8.60
C GLU A 419 29.26 15.03 -7.08
N PHE A 420 28.82 14.02 -6.34
CA PHE A 420 28.69 14.08 -4.88
C PHE A 420 29.02 12.72 -4.24
N PRO A 421 30.30 12.38 -4.02
CA PRO A 421 30.75 11.04 -3.61
C PRO A 421 30.56 10.77 -2.11
N TYR A 422 29.34 10.97 -1.62
CA TYR A 422 28.95 10.74 -0.23
C TYR A 422 27.77 9.78 -0.15
N THR A 423 27.78 8.93 0.87
CA THR A 423 26.62 8.16 1.33
C THR A 423 25.66 9.12 2.02
N ILE A 424 24.36 8.97 1.76
CA ILE A 424 23.32 9.86 2.27
C ILE A 424 22.30 9.03 3.04
N ARG A 425 22.17 9.30 4.34
CA ARG A 425 21.11 8.73 5.17
C ARG A 425 20.11 9.82 5.54
N ALA A 426 18.88 9.67 5.06
CA ALA A 426 17.73 10.47 5.48
C ALA A 426 16.94 9.72 6.56
N VAL A 427 16.54 10.44 7.60
CA VAL A 427 15.63 9.94 8.63
C VAL A 427 14.48 10.91 8.82
N SER A 428 13.26 10.47 8.53
CA SER A 428 12.04 11.23 8.73
C SER A 428 11.31 10.76 10.00
N GLU A 429 11.26 11.63 10.99
CA GLU A 429 10.51 11.48 12.23
C GLU A 429 9.14 12.14 12.07
N VAL A 430 8.07 11.35 12.10
CA VAL A 430 6.70 11.90 12.10
C VAL A 430 6.37 12.38 13.50
N LEU A 431 6.14 13.68 13.64
CA LEU A 431 5.84 14.32 14.93
C LEU A 431 4.34 14.48 15.17
N SER A 432 3.57 14.68 14.09
CA SER A 432 2.10 14.73 14.11
C SER A 432 1.53 14.19 12.80
N SER A 433 0.39 13.50 12.88
CA SER A 433 -0.26 12.85 11.74
C SER A 433 -1.75 13.18 11.66
N ASN A 434 -2.15 13.84 10.57
CA ASN A 434 -3.55 13.96 10.17
C ASN A 434 -3.69 13.94 8.64
N GLY A 435 -3.03 13.02 7.95
CA GLY A 435 -2.98 12.97 6.49
C GLY A 435 -1.56 12.71 6.01
N SER A 436 -1.40 12.43 4.73
CA SER A 436 -0.21 11.77 4.15
C SER A 436 1.15 12.26 4.67
N THR A 437 1.65 11.55 5.67
CA THR A 437 2.94 11.78 6.33
C THR A 437 4.09 11.37 5.44
N SER A 438 3.92 10.36 4.58
CA SER A 438 4.94 9.97 3.59
C SER A 438 5.25 11.09 2.61
N MET A 439 4.22 11.81 2.14
CA MET A 439 4.40 12.96 1.25
C MET A 439 5.01 14.17 1.98
N ALA A 440 4.67 14.36 3.26
CA ALA A 440 5.35 15.35 4.10
C ALA A 440 6.83 14.98 4.32
N SER A 441 7.17 13.68 4.46
CA SER A 441 8.55 13.19 4.51
C SER A 441 9.33 13.48 3.24
N THR A 442 8.71 13.34 2.06
CA THR A 442 9.34 13.74 0.79
C THR A 442 9.70 15.23 0.80
N CYS A 443 8.74 16.10 1.15
CA CYS A 443 8.99 17.55 1.22
C CYS A 443 10.08 17.91 2.25
N ALA A 444 9.98 17.38 3.47
CA ALA A 444 10.95 17.59 4.54
C ALA A 444 12.35 17.11 4.13
N CYS A 445 12.43 15.97 3.45
CA CYS A 445 13.71 15.43 3.02
C CYS A 445 14.36 16.28 1.92
N THR A 446 13.60 16.75 0.93
CA THR A 446 14.10 17.72 -0.07
C THR A 446 14.74 18.93 0.62
N LEU A 447 14.06 19.51 1.61
CA LEU A 447 14.56 20.68 2.35
C LEU A 447 15.81 20.35 3.18
N ALA A 448 15.82 19.20 3.86
CA ALA A 448 16.95 18.78 4.69
C ALA A 448 18.18 18.41 3.84
N LEU A 449 17.99 17.88 2.63
CA LEU A 449 19.06 17.62 1.66
C LEU A 449 19.71 18.93 1.19
N LEU A 450 18.89 19.94 0.89
CA LEU A 450 19.38 21.28 0.52
C LEU A 450 20.12 21.94 1.68
N ASP A 451 19.61 21.84 2.91
CA ASP A 451 20.27 22.33 4.14
C ASP A 451 21.63 21.63 4.38
N ALA A 452 21.73 20.34 4.06
CA ALA A 452 22.98 19.58 4.11
C ALA A 452 23.97 19.91 2.98
N GLY A 453 23.61 20.79 2.04
CA GLY A 453 24.45 21.15 0.90
C GLY A 453 24.49 20.10 -0.21
N VAL A 454 23.53 19.16 -0.26
CA VAL A 454 23.43 18.18 -1.35
C VAL A 454 22.94 18.89 -2.62
N PRO A 455 23.68 18.83 -3.74
CA PRO A 455 23.32 19.51 -4.98
C PRO A 455 22.21 18.75 -5.74
N LEU A 456 20.96 18.89 -5.31
CA LEU A 456 19.81 18.28 -5.99
C LEU A 456 19.60 18.88 -7.39
N LYS A 457 19.23 18.04 -8.36
CA LYS A 457 18.86 18.49 -9.72
C LYS A 457 17.62 19.40 -9.72
N ALA A 458 16.68 19.11 -8.82
CA ALA A 458 15.44 19.86 -8.63
C ALA A 458 14.84 19.55 -7.25
N SER A 459 13.98 20.44 -6.76
CA SER A 459 13.20 20.21 -5.54
C SER A 459 12.02 19.29 -5.81
N VAL A 460 11.81 18.30 -4.95
CA VAL A 460 10.68 17.37 -5.01
C VAL A 460 9.67 17.72 -3.92
N ALA A 461 8.39 17.78 -4.29
CA ALA A 461 7.27 17.89 -3.36
C ALA A 461 6.31 16.72 -3.55
N GLY A 462 5.51 16.42 -2.52
CA GLY A 462 4.53 15.35 -2.57
C GLY A 462 3.18 15.76 -1.99
N ILE A 463 2.11 15.18 -2.52
CA ILE A 463 0.73 15.38 -2.05
C ILE A 463 -0.08 14.09 -2.14
N ALA A 464 -1.08 13.95 -1.27
CA ALA A 464 -2.07 12.88 -1.36
C ALA A 464 -3.42 13.44 -1.78
N MET A 465 -4.04 12.73 -2.69
CA MET A 465 -5.34 12.99 -3.27
C MET A 465 -6.30 11.90 -2.82
N GLY A 466 -7.56 12.25 -2.63
CA GLY A 466 -8.62 11.30 -2.33
C GLY A 466 -9.75 11.34 -3.35
N VAL A 467 -10.52 10.26 -3.42
CA VAL A 467 -11.76 10.20 -4.20
C VAL A 467 -12.90 9.75 -3.30
N VAL A 468 -14.04 10.42 -3.44
CA VAL A 468 -15.33 9.99 -2.87
C VAL A 468 -16.30 9.79 -4.02
N THR A 469 -17.00 8.66 -4.04
CA THR A 469 -17.97 8.28 -5.08
C THR A 469 -19.35 7.96 -4.48
N ASP A 470 -20.42 8.18 -5.23
CA ASP A 470 -21.78 7.73 -4.89
C ASP A 470 -22.59 7.54 -6.18
N GLY A 471 -22.73 6.28 -6.61
CA GLY A 471 -23.19 5.96 -7.95
C GLY A 471 -22.29 6.61 -9.01
N ASP A 472 -22.87 7.43 -9.88
CA ASP A 472 -22.15 8.15 -10.94
C ASP A 472 -21.50 9.47 -10.47
N ARG A 473 -21.81 9.93 -9.24
CA ARG A 473 -21.23 11.17 -8.69
C ARG A 473 -19.86 10.86 -8.09
N TRP A 474 -18.89 11.74 -8.33
CA TRP A 474 -17.58 11.66 -7.70
C TRP A 474 -16.98 13.03 -7.44
N ALA A 475 -16.11 13.12 -6.43
CA ALA A 475 -15.32 14.30 -6.11
C ALA A 475 -13.86 13.91 -5.82
N VAL A 476 -12.93 14.70 -6.36
CA VAL A 476 -11.48 14.58 -6.08
C VAL A 476 -11.11 15.58 -5.00
N LEU A 477 -10.40 15.10 -3.97
CA LEU A 477 -9.98 15.86 -2.81
C LEU A 477 -8.47 16.07 -2.83
N THR A 478 -8.02 17.32 -2.80
CA THR A 478 -6.60 17.67 -2.68
C THR A 478 -6.19 17.74 -1.20
N ASP A 479 -5.04 17.16 -0.86
CA ASP A 479 -4.47 17.19 0.50
C ASP A 479 -5.44 16.64 1.56
N ILE A 480 -5.75 15.35 1.43
CA ILE A 480 -6.70 14.66 2.31
C ILE A 480 -6.23 14.60 3.78
N GLN A 481 -7.21 14.70 4.68
CA GLN A 481 -7.04 14.41 6.10
C GLN A 481 -7.05 12.89 6.37
N GLY A 482 -6.62 12.48 7.55
CA GLY A 482 -6.68 11.06 7.93
C GLY A 482 -8.11 10.49 7.92
N LEU A 483 -9.10 11.33 8.26
CA LEU A 483 -10.52 10.95 8.19
C LEU A 483 -10.96 10.67 6.75
N GLU A 484 -10.57 11.52 5.80
CA GLU A 484 -10.98 11.43 4.39
C GLU A 484 -10.27 10.27 3.68
N ASP A 485 -9.07 9.88 4.11
CA ASP A 485 -8.38 8.66 3.69
C ASP A 485 -9.17 7.41 4.15
N HIS A 486 -9.55 7.37 5.43
CA HIS A 486 -10.28 6.23 6.00
C HIS A 486 -11.69 6.03 5.41
N LEU A 487 -12.38 7.14 5.12
CA LEU A 487 -13.78 7.14 4.69
C LEU A 487 -13.97 7.37 3.18
N GLY A 488 -12.89 7.65 2.46
CA GLY A 488 -12.83 7.75 1.01
C GLY A 488 -12.75 6.39 0.32
N ASP A 489 -12.69 6.41 -1.02
CA ASP A 489 -12.61 5.21 -1.86
C ASP A 489 -11.19 4.98 -2.43
N MET A 490 -10.37 6.02 -2.45
CA MET A 490 -9.03 5.98 -3.03
C MET A 490 -8.09 6.93 -2.29
N ASP A 491 -6.87 6.48 -2.02
CA ASP A 491 -5.71 7.29 -1.62
C ASP A 491 -4.68 7.25 -2.75
N PHE A 492 -4.49 8.38 -3.43
CA PHE A 492 -3.57 8.52 -4.55
C PHE A 492 -2.46 9.51 -4.21
N LYS A 493 -1.22 9.01 -4.14
CA LYS A 493 -0.04 9.79 -3.76
C LYS A 493 0.79 10.12 -4.98
N ILE A 494 1.15 11.39 -5.12
CA ILE A 494 1.98 11.89 -6.21
C ILE A 494 3.15 12.66 -5.58
N ALA A 495 4.36 12.37 -6.05
CA ALA A 495 5.54 13.16 -5.76
C ALA A 495 6.31 13.42 -7.04
N GLY A 496 6.85 14.63 -7.18
CA GLY A 496 7.53 15.04 -8.41
C GLY A 496 8.18 16.41 -8.26
N THR A 497 8.84 16.83 -9.33
CA THR A 497 9.43 18.17 -9.47
C THR A 497 8.41 19.09 -10.14
N ALA A 498 8.86 20.22 -10.70
CA ALA A 498 8.01 21.09 -11.51
C ALA A 498 7.81 20.59 -12.95
N LYS A 499 8.48 19.50 -13.35
CA LYS A 499 8.40 18.93 -14.70
C LYS A 499 7.38 17.82 -14.80
#